data_AF-A0A6I5CGT1-F1
#
_entry.id   AF-A0A6I5CGT1-F1
#
_cell.length_a   1.000
_cell.length_b   1.000
_cell.length_c   1.000
_cell.angle_alpha   90.00
_cell.angle_beta   90.00
_cell.angle_gamma   90.00
#
_symmetry.space_group_name_H-M   'P 1'
#
loop_
_entity.id
_entity.type
_entity.pdbx_description
1 polymer ?
#
loop_
_entity_poly.entity_id
_entity_poly.type
_entity_poly.pdbx_seq_one_letter_code
_entity_poly.pdbx_strand_id
1 'polypeptide(L)'
;AMLAELKRAYAKKQPVAVVLWSPHWAYSRYGLTKLADDKKLFGEGNTIRTISSQKFPEQYPQLTEWIKKFRMSEDELGSLESEINARGKAQEDEAVDAWIAKHPDVVRRMTPQ
;
A
#
# COMPACT_ATOMS: atom_id res chain seq x y z
N ALA A 1 2.38 -14.35 10.20
CA ALA A 1 1.36 -15.30 10.70
C ALA A 1 0.12 -15.31 9.79
N MET A 2 -0.65 -14.21 9.71
CA MET A 2 -1.89 -14.13 8.89
C MET A 2 -1.70 -14.55 7.41
N LEU A 3 -0.78 -13.92 6.67
CA LEU A 3 -0.58 -14.24 5.24
C LEU A 3 -0.05 -15.66 4.98
N ALA A 4 0.66 -16.24 5.96
CA ALA A 4 1.14 -17.61 5.87
C ALA A 4 -0.02 -18.62 6.02
N GLU A 5 -0.97 -18.34 6.93
CA GLU A 5 -2.20 -19.14 7.05
C GLU A 5 -3.07 -19.00 5.81
N LEU A 6 -3.27 -17.77 5.32
CA LEU A 6 -3.99 -17.54 4.07
C LEU A 6 -3.39 -18.38 2.94
N LYS A 7 -2.06 -18.32 2.74
CA LYS A 7 -1.37 -19.11 1.72
C LYS A 7 -1.59 -20.62 1.89
N ARG A 8 -1.48 -21.14 3.12
CA ARG A 8 -1.67 -22.57 3.41
C ARG A 8 -3.10 -23.03 3.14
N ALA A 9 -4.09 -22.31 3.66
CA ALA A 9 -5.50 -22.65 3.49
C ALA A 9 -5.92 -22.54 2.02
N TYR A 10 -5.46 -21.50 1.32
CA TYR A 10 -5.71 -21.31 -0.10
C TYR A 10 -5.15 -22.46 -0.95
N ALA A 11 -3.90 -22.88 -0.70
CA ALA A 11 -3.29 -24.01 -1.40
C ALA A 11 -4.02 -25.33 -1.13
N LYS A 12 -4.57 -25.51 0.07
CA LYS A 12 -5.38 -26.70 0.45
C LYS A 12 -6.86 -26.59 0.07
N LYS A 13 -7.29 -25.49 -0.55
CA LYS A 13 -8.70 -25.17 -0.85
C LYS A 13 -9.60 -25.28 0.38
N GLN A 14 -9.09 -24.85 1.54
CA GLN A 14 -9.83 -24.86 2.80
C GLN A 14 -10.47 -23.49 3.07
N PRO A 15 -11.65 -23.45 3.71
CA PRO A 15 -12.24 -22.19 4.16
C PRO A 15 -11.29 -21.43 5.09
N VAL A 16 -11.17 -20.12 4.88
CA VAL A 16 -10.37 -19.23 5.72
C VAL A 16 -10.97 -17.83 5.72
N ALA A 17 -10.98 -17.20 6.89
CA ALA A 17 -11.29 -15.79 7.05
C ALA A 17 -10.10 -15.10 7.71
N VAL A 18 -9.67 -13.96 7.16
CA VAL A 18 -8.57 -13.16 7.69
C VAL A 18 -8.97 -11.69 7.68
N VAL A 19 -8.43 -10.92 8.63
CA VAL A 19 -8.47 -9.46 8.55
C VAL A 19 -7.44 -9.02 7.52
N LEU A 20 -7.89 -8.26 6.52
CA LEU A 20 -7.09 -7.72 5.43
C LEU A 20 -7.60 -6.32 5.07
N TRP A 21 -6.78 -5.52 4.38
CA TRP A 21 -7.08 -4.13 4.06
C TRP A 21 -6.80 -3.84 2.59
N SER A 22 -7.36 -2.75 2.07
CA SER A 22 -7.01 -2.22 0.76
C SER A 22 -6.36 -0.84 0.89
N PRO A 23 -5.38 -0.52 0.03
CA PRO A 23 -4.76 -1.41 -0.97
C PRO A 23 -3.85 -2.49 -0.32
N HIS A 24 -3.79 -3.69 -0.92
CA HIS A 24 -2.86 -4.75 -0.50
C HIS A 24 -2.60 -5.77 -1.62
N TRP A 25 -1.35 -6.16 -1.86
CA TRP A 25 -0.93 -7.07 -2.95
C TRP A 25 -1.69 -8.42 -2.99
N ALA A 26 -2.13 -8.91 -1.82
CA ALA A 26 -2.82 -10.20 -1.72
C ALA A 26 -4.12 -10.27 -2.52
N TYR A 27 -4.81 -9.14 -2.75
CA TYR A 27 -6.01 -9.09 -3.59
C TYR A 27 -5.71 -9.32 -5.08
N SER A 28 -4.50 -9.01 -5.54
CA SER A 28 -4.07 -9.28 -6.92
C SER A 28 -3.60 -10.73 -7.10
N ARG A 29 -3.11 -11.36 -6.03
CA ARG A 29 -2.55 -12.72 -6.08
C ARG A 29 -3.59 -13.81 -5.87
N TYR A 30 -4.60 -13.55 -5.03
CA TYR A 30 -5.59 -14.52 -4.63
C TYR A 30 -6.98 -14.03 -5.03
N GLY A 31 -7.85 -14.93 -5.48
CA GLY A 31 -9.27 -14.63 -5.71
C GLY A 31 -10.04 -14.48 -4.39
N LEU A 32 -9.79 -13.40 -3.64
CA LEU A 32 -10.41 -13.14 -2.34
C LEU A 32 -11.72 -12.39 -2.51
N THR A 33 -12.70 -12.74 -1.68
CA THR A 33 -13.98 -12.03 -1.56
C THR A 33 -13.97 -11.15 -0.32
N LYS A 34 -14.24 -9.85 -0.47
CA LYS A 34 -14.52 -8.97 0.67
C LYS A 34 -15.92 -9.27 1.19
N LEU A 35 -16.02 -9.60 2.47
CA LEU A 35 -17.31 -9.80 3.13
C LEU A 35 -18.00 -8.44 3.35
N ALA A 36 -19.33 -8.41 3.25
CA ALA A 36 -20.10 -7.22 3.58
C ALA A 36 -19.99 -6.90 5.08
N ASP A 37 -19.92 -5.62 5.41
CA ASP A 37 -19.91 -5.11 6.79
C ASP A 37 -21.15 -4.24 7.01
N ASP A 38 -22.33 -4.89 7.06
CA ASP A 38 -23.63 -4.20 7.14
C ASP A 38 -23.76 -3.33 8.41
N LYS A 39 -23.03 -3.69 9.46
CA LYS A 39 -22.98 -2.95 10.73
C LYS A 39 -21.90 -1.87 10.76
N LYS A 40 -21.09 -1.76 9.70
CA LYS A 40 -19.98 -0.79 9.57
C LYS A 40 -19.00 -0.86 10.75
N LEU A 41 -18.70 -2.06 11.25
CA LEU A 41 -17.78 -2.27 12.38
C LEU A 41 -16.33 -1.90 12.03
N PHE A 42 -15.95 -1.93 10.76
CA PHE A 42 -14.65 -1.47 10.26
C PHE A 42 -14.64 0.02 9.87
N GLY A 43 -15.76 0.73 10.07
CA GLY A 43 -15.95 2.10 9.63
C GLY A 43 -16.45 2.21 8.18
N GLU A 44 -16.74 3.44 7.75
CA GLU A 44 -17.29 3.72 6.41
C GLU A 44 -16.20 3.82 5.32
N GLY A 45 -14.96 4.03 5.74
CA GLY A 45 -13.81 4.18 4.86
C GLY A 45 -12.56 4.45 5.68
N ASN A 46 -11.40 4.15 5.08
CA ASN A 46 -10.10 4.37 5.71
C ASN A 46 -9.33 5.45 4.95
N THR A 47 -8.51 6.21 5.68
CA THR A 47 -7.60 7.20 5.07
C THR A 47 -6.19 6.96 5.58
N ILE A 48 -5.21 7.08 4.69
CA ILE A 48 -3.79 7.10 5.05
C ILE A 48 -3.39 8.57 5.23
N ARG A 49 -2.78 8.88 6.37
CA ARG A 49 -2.38 10.25 6.73
C ARG A 49 -0.91 10.28 7.11
N THR A 50 -0.19 11.25 6.57
CA THR A 50 1.18 11.55 7.00
C THR A 50 1.14 12.53 8.16
N ILE A 51 1.87 12.20 9.23
CA ILE A 51 1.95 12.98 10.47
C ILE A 51 3.42 13.32 10.69
N SER A 52 3.71 14.57 11.07
CA SER A 52 5.06 15.03 11.41
C SER A 52 5.10 15.64 12.81
N SER A 53 6.30 15.86 13.34
CA SER A 53 6.45 16.71 14.53
C SER A 53 6.05 18.16 14.21
N GLN A 54 5.70 18.93 15.24
CA GLN A 54 5.28 20.33 15.07
C GLN A 54 6.36 21.22 14.45
N LYS A 55 7.65 20.93 14.72
CA LYS A 55 8.81 21.70 14.23
C LYS A 55 9.23 21.32 12.80
N PHE A 56 8.77 20.19 12.27
CA PHE A 56 9.20 19.68 10.97
C PHE A 56 8.95 20.65 9.80
N PRO A 57 7.77 21.32 9.71
CA PRO A 57 7.52 22.31 8.65
C PRO A 57 8.50 23.48 8.61
N GLU A 58 8.94 23.94 9.78
CA GLU A 58 9.89 25.04 9.91
C GLU A 58 11.30 24.61 9.56
N GLN A 59 11.70 23.42 10.01
CA GLN A 59 13.04 22.87 9.77
C GLN A 59 13.24 22.42 8.32
N TYR A 60 12.19 21.88 7.70
CA TYR A 60 12.24 21.28 6.36
C TYR A 60 11.06 21.74 5.50
N PRO A 61 11.03 23.03 5.09
CA PRO A 61 9.91 23.58 4.32
C PRO A 61 9.72 22.89 2.96
N GLN A 62 10.82 22.58 2.26
CA GLN A 62 10.75 21.89 0.96
C GLN A 62 10.20 20.46 1.09
N LEU A 63 10.73 19.67 2.03
CA LEU A 63 10.23 18.31 2.27
C LEU A 63 8.76 18.33 2.71
N THR A 64 8.35 19.36 3.46
CA THR A 64 6.97 19.52 3.89
C THR A 64 6.04 19.72 2.70
N GLU A 65 6.44 20.53 1.72
CA GLU A 65 5.67 20.69 0.47
C GLU A 65 5.57 19.38 -0.31
N TRP A 66 6.66 18.63 -0.44
CA TRP A 66 6.65 17.33 -1.12
C TRP A 66 5.75 16.30 -0.40
N ILE A 67 5.89 16.18 0.92
CA ILE A 67 5.09 15.24 1.73
C ILE A 67 3.60 15.61 1.71
N LYS A 68 3.24 16.91 1.70
CA LYS A 68 1.84 17.34 1.57
C LYS A 68 1.23 16.94 0.21
N LYS A 69 2.04 16.95 -0.85
CA LYS A 69 1.64 16.56 -2.22
C LYS A 69 1.65 15.05 -2.42
N PHE A 70 2.28 14.29 -1.52
CA PHE A 70 2.32 12.84 -1.59
C PHE A 70 0.90 12.23 -1.50
N ARG A 71 0.45 11.71 -2.64
CA ARG A 71 -0.82 11.00 -2.83
C ARG A 71 -0.60 9.86 -3.80
N MET A 72 -1.25 8.73 -3.51
CA MET A 72 -1.33 7.57 -4.38
C MET A 72 -2.77 7.09 -4.39
N SER A 73 -3.25 6.66 -5.57
CA SER A 73 -4.47 5.87 -5.70
C SER A 73 -4.29 4.46 -5.13
N GLU A 74 -5.39 3.74 -4.89
CA GLU A 74 -5.33 2.34 -4.45
C GLU A 74 -4.59 1.46 -5.47
N ASP A 75 -4.77 1.71 -6.77
CA ASP A 75 -4.12 0.96 -7.85
C ASP A 75 -2.61 1.21 -7.88
N GLU A 76 -2.18 2.46 -7.72
CA GLU A 76 -0.75 2.81 -7.66
C GLU A 76 -0.09 2.15 -6.44
N LEU A 77 -0.68 2.29 -5.25
CA LEU A 77 -0.10 1.72 -4.04
C LEU A 77 -0.15 0.18 -4.06
N GLY A 78 -1.22 -0.41 -4.57
CA GLY A 78 -1.37 -1.86 -4.71
C GLY A 78 -0.40 -2.47 -5.73
N SER A 79 -0.14 -1.79 -6.86
CA SER A 79 0.84 -2.23 -7.85
C SER A 79 2.28 -2.09 -7.34
N LEU A 80 2.59 -1.02 -6.60
CA LEU A 80 3.89 -0.86 -5.93
C LEU A 80 4.13 -1.97 -4.91
N GLU A 81 3.16 -2.24 -4.02
CA GLU A 81 3.27 -3.36 -3.07
C GLU A 81 3.46 -4.71 -3.76
N SER A 82 2.82 -4.90 -4.92
CA SER A 82 2.94 -6.14 -5.70
C SER A 82 4.34 -6.32 -6.29
N GLU A 83 4.94 -5.25 -6.84
CA GLU A 83 6.33 -5.29 -7.35
C GLU A 83 7.32 -5.59 -6.21
N ILE A 84 7.17 -4.93 -5.06
CA ILE A 84 7.98 -5.18 -3.87
C ILE A 84 7.83 -6.64 -3.41
N ASN A 85 6.60 -7.15 -3.34
CA ASN A 85 6.35 -8.52 -2.92
C ASN A 85 6.92 -9.56 -3.90
N ALA A 86 6.89 -9.28 -5.20
CA ALA A 86 7.35 -10.17 -6.24
C ALA A 86 8.87 -10.35 -6.24
N ARG A 87 9.62 -9.28 -5.97
CA ARG A 87 11.09 -9.33 -5.87
C ARG A 87 11.55 -9.96 -4.55
N GLY A 88 10.82 -9.70 -3.48
CA GLY A 88 11.08 -10.28 -2.17
C GLY A 88 11.82 -9.31 -1.25
N LYS A 89 12.01 -9.75 0.00
CA LYS A 89 12.62 -8.93 1.05
C LYS A 89 14.10 -8.65 0.74
N ALA A 90 14.58 -7.47 1.13
CA ALA A 90 15.92 -6.94 0.88
C ALA A 90 16.18 -6.42 -0.54
N GLN A 91 15.14 -6.31 -1.37
CA GLN A 91 15.19 -5.72 -2.71
C GLN A 91 14.15 -4.61 -2.88
N GLU A 92 13.71 -4.00 -1.78
CA GLU A 92 12.66 -2.99 -1.76
C GLU A 92 13.05 -1.76 -2.60
N ASP A 93 14.29 -1.28 -2.48
CA ASP A 93 14.78 -0.11 -3.23
C ASP A 93 14.77 -0.39 -4.74
N GLU A 94 15.29 -1.55 -5.15
CA GLU A 94 15.31 -1.99 -6.55
C GLU A 94 13.90 -2.20 -7.11
N ALA A 95 12.95 -2.64 -6.27
CA ALA A 95 11.54 -2.76 -6.64
C ALA A 95 10.90 -1.40 -6.85
N VAL A 96 11.15 -0.46 -5.94
CA VAL A 96 10.67 0.92 -6.02
C VAL A 96 11.23 1.60 -7.28
N ASP A 97 12.53 1.46 -7.56
CA ASP A 97 13.17 2.01 -8.75
C ASP A 97 12.55 1.46 -10.04
N ALA A 98 12.36 0.14 -10.11
CA ALA A 98 11.74 -0.52 -11.25
C ALA A 98 10.27 -0.10 -11.46
N TRP A 99 9.54 0.12 -10.36
CA TRP A 99 8.17 0.61 -10.40
C TRP A 99 8.13 2.08 -10.85
N ILE A 100 8.96 2.95 -10.27
CA ILE A 100 9.07 4.37 -10.63
C ILE A 100 9.42 4.54 -12.12
N ALA A 101 10.29 3.69 -12.68
CA ALA A 101 10.63 3.73 -14.10
C ALA A 101 9.40 3.53 -15.01
N LYS A 102 8.38 2.81 -14.55
CA LYS A 102 7.10 2.60 -15.25
C LYS A 102 6.04 3.65 -14.87
N HIS A 103 6.23 4.34 -13.76
CA HIS A 103 5.29 5.34 -13.20
C HIS A 103 5.96 6.71 -12.94
N PRO A 104 6.62 7.32 -13.96
CA PRO A 104 7.40 8.56 -13.76
C PRO A 104 6.53 9.78 -13.44
N ASP A 105 5.24 9.74 -13.73
CA ASP A 105 4.26 10.75 -13.34
C ASP A 105 4.08 10.83 -11.81
N VAL A 106 4.15 9.70 -11.11
CA VAL A 106 4.00 9.64 -9.65
C VAL A 106 5.08 10.47 -8.97
N VAL A 107 6.35 10.27 -9.37
CA VAL A 107 7.48 11.04 -8.84
C VAL A 107 7.32 12.53 -9.14
N ARG A 108 6.97 12.90 -10.38
CA ARG A 108 6.77 14.31 -10.75
C ARG A 108 5.70 15.02 -9.92
N ARG A 109 4.62 14.31 -9.54
CA ARG A 109 3.58 14.86 -8.66
C ARG A 109 4.05 15.02 -7.21
N MET A 110 4.91 14.11 -6.74
CA MET A 110 5.39 14.06 -5.36
C MET A 110 6.53 15.04 -5.08
N THR A 111 7.48 15.18 -6.02
CA THR A 111 8.67 16.03 -5.88
C THR A 111 8.72 17.08 -7.00
N PRO A 112 7.74 18.01 -7.06
CA PRO A 112 7.83 19.11 -8.00
C PRO A 112 9.08 19.95 -7.70
N GLN A 113 9.82 20.24 -8.76
CA GLN A 113 10.99 21.12 -8.76
C GLN A 113 10.57 22.59 -8.61
#